data_AF-X1FUR8-F1
#
_entry.id   AF-X1FUR8-F1
#
_cell.length_a   1.000
_cell.length_b   1.000
_cell.length_c   1.000
_cell.angle_alpha   90.00
_cell.angle_beta   90.00
_cell.angle_gamma   90.00
#
_symmetry.space_group_name_H-M   'P 1'
#
loop_
_entity.id
_entity.type
_entity.pdbx_description
1 polymer ?
#
loop_
_entity_poly.entity_id
_entity_poly.type
_entity_poly.pdbx_seq_one_letter_code
_entity_poly.pdbx_strand_id
1 'polypeptide(L)'
;HVYHRLQGVDDRTKFELMRHAALVLAPSDFEGFGMVPSEALSAGTPCLVYDLPVLRQEYGDALVYTPRGDAKAFIAKAHALLDAPPKVPEVIQQQMVNSLGMGAMVEAVDRLPYHHSKRPHISVLMNAYACATVVPFALEAIYPHVDEIIIAYGREATWEWPADNTLDVIRNYPDPDCKIKTIAQDVWPGETGEKSRSAMRRAATAFVTGNYLMILDADEIWTGFEHYVAALREGKIAGGCPLALTFWHDLKHHIISSALERWGLRSPYTKWGVVWPHV
;
A
#
# COMPACT_ATOMS: atom_id res chain seq x y z
N HIS A 1 -20.26 -10.12 -47.85
CA HIS A 1 -19.89 -9.52 -46.55
C HIS A 1 -18.44 -9.08 -46.62
N VAL A 2 -18.12 -7.89 -46.11
CA VAL A 2 -16.74 -7.41 -45.99
C VAL A 2 -16.27 -7.74 -44.57
N TYR A 3 -15.13 -8.44 -44.47
CA TYR A 3 -14.51 -8.77 -43.19
C TYR A 3 -13.33 -7.82 -42.96
N HIS A 4 -13.30 -7.19 -41.80
CA HIS A 4 -12.21 -6.33 -41.37
C HIS A 4 -11.53 -6.94 -40.14
N ARG A 5 -10.21 -7.13 -40.22
CA ARG A 5 -9.37 -7.48 -39.07
C ARG A 5 -8.60 -6.24 -38.65
N LEU A 6 -8.88 -5.75 -37.46
CA LEU A 6 -8.17 -4.62 -36.86
C LEU A 6 -7.10 -5.14 -35.90
N GLN A 7 -5.94 -4.49 -35.83
CA GLN A 7 -4.83 -4.82 -34.92
C GLN A 7 -4.29 -3.55 -34.27
N GLY A 8 -3.88 -3.64 -33.00
CA GLY A 8 -3.28 -2.51 -32.28
C GLY A 8 -4.23 -1.32 -32.07
N VAL A 9 -5.53 -1.59 -31.96
CA VAL A 9 -6.55 -0.56 -31.74
C VAL A 9 -6.44 -0.03 -30.31
N ASP A 10 -6.48 1.29 -30.11
CA ASP A 10 -6.50 1.88 -28.78
C ASP A 10 -7.85 1.69 -28.09
N ASP A 11 -7.90 1.86 -26.75
CA ASP A 11 -9.12 1.62 -25.98
C ASP A 11 -10.27 2.53 -26.41
N ARG A 12 -9.99 3.80 -26.75
CA ARG A 12 -11.02 4.72 -27.22
C ARG A 12 -11.71 4.18 -28.47
N THR A 13 -10.93 3.81 -29.48
CA THR A 13 -11.44 3.28 -30.74
C THR A 13 -12.15 1.95 -30.52
N LYS A 14 -11.64 1.09 -29.62
CA LYS A 14 -12.32 -0.16 -29.21
C LYS A 14 -13.73 0.12 -28.68
N PHE A 15 -13.89 1.06 -27.75
CA PHE A 15 -15.19 1.42 -27.19
C PHE A 15 -16.11 2.12 -28.21
N GLU A 16 -15.55 2.97 -29.10
CA GLU A 16 -16.32 3.55 -30.21
C GLU A 16 -16.87 2.46 -31.14
N LEU A 17 -16.05 1.47 -31.51
CA LEU A 17 -16.48 0.32 -32.31
C LEU A 17 -17.56 -0.50 -31.61
N MET A 18 -17.39 -0.81 -30.32
CA MET A 18 -18.39 -1.55 -29.54
C MET A 18 -19.71 -0.79 -29.49
N ARG A 19 -19.69 0.52 -29.20
CA ARG A 19 -20.88 1.37 -29.11
C ARG A 19 -21.66 1.47 -30.44
N HIS A 20 -20.96 1.38 -31.57
CA HIS A 20 -21.56 1.44 -32.90
C HIS A 20 -21.91 0.05 -33.49
N ALA A 21 -21.51 -1.05 -32.82
CA ALA A 21 -21.87 -2.38 -33.25
C ALA A 21 -23.34 -2.69 -32.95
N ALA A 22 -23.99 -3.48 -33.81
CA ALA A 22 -25.33 -3.99 -33.55
C ALA A 22 -25.34 -5.14 -32.51
N LEU A 23 -24.23 -5.88 -32.42
CA LEU A 23 -24.06 -7.04 -31.56
C LEU A 23 -22.57 -7.31 -31.35
N VAL A 24 -22.16 -7.59 -30.11
CA VAL A 24 -20.83 -8.12 -29.78
C VAL A 24 -20.93 -9.63 -29.61
N LEU A 25 -19.98 -10.37 -30.21
CA LEU A 25 -19.90 -11.82 -30.07
C LEU A 25 -18.68 -12.17 -29.21
N ALA A 26 -18.89 -12.86 -28.09
CA ALA A 26 -17.82 -13.37 -27.23
C ALA A 26 -18.03 -14.88 -26.93
N PRO A 27 -17.83 -15.75 -27.94
CA PRO A 27 -17.98 -17.20 -27.81
C PRO A 27 -16.75 -17.84 -27.13
N SER A 28 -16.32 -17.32 -25.98
CA SER A 28 -15.18 -17.86 -25.23
C SER A 28 -15.53 -19.24 -24.66
N ASP A 29 -14.62 -20.21 -24.81
CA ASP A 29 -14.76 -21.53 -24.17
C ASP A 29 -14.41 -21.49 -22.68
N PHE A 30 -13.70 -20.47 -22.22
CA PHE A 30 -13.29 -20.31 -20.84
C PHE A 30 -13.16 -18.82 -20.52
N GLU A 31 -13.69 -18.41 -19.37
CA GLU A 31 -13.63 -17.06 -18.86
C GLU A 31 -13.39 -17.08 -17.35
N GLY A 32 -12.69 -16.06 -16.84
CA GLY A 32 -12.54 -15.82 -15.41
C GLY A 32 -13.49 -14.74 -14.89
N PHE A 33 -13.72 -13.69 -15.67
CA PHE A 33 -14.63 -12.58 -15.31
C PHE A 33 -15.52 -12.18 -16.49
N GLY A 34 -14.99 -12.17 -17.73
CA GLY A 34 -15.74 -11.75 -18.90
C GLY A 34 -15.67 -10.24 -19.14
N MET A 35 -14.46 -9.68 -19.26
CA MET A 35 -14.28 -8.25 -19.53
C MET A 35 -15.00 -7.80 -20.81
N VAL A 36 -14.93 -8.58 -21.89
CA VAL A 36 -15.55 -8.21 -23.18
C VAL A 36 -17.08 -8.06 -23.05
N PRO A 37 -17.82 -9.00 -22.43
CA PRO A 37 -19.21 -8.80 -22.05
C PRO A 37 -19.49 -7.51 -21.24
N SER A 38 -18.67 -7.24 -20.22
CA SER A 38 -18.82 -6.02 -19.39
C SER A 38 -18.63 -4.75 -20.21
N GLU A 39 -17.61 -4.70 -21.07
CA GLU A 39 -17.31 -3.56 -21.93
C GLU A 39 -18.43 -3.32 -22.95
N ALA A 40 -18.96 -4.39 -23.56
CA ALA A 40 -20.08 -4.30 -24.49
C ALA A 40 -21.35 -3.73 -23.84
N LEU A 41 -21.74 -4.26 -22.67
CA LEU A 41 -22.90 -3.76 -21.93
C LEU A 41 -22.70 -2.31 -21.46
N SER A 42 -21.50 -1.95 -21.01
CA SER A 42 -21.15 -0.57 -20.63
C SER A 42 -21.19 0.39 -21.82
N ALA A 43 -20.87 -0.10 -23.03
CA ALA A 43 -21.02 0.65 -24.28
C ALA A 43 -22.48 0.74 -24.77
N GLY A 44 -23.42 0.04 -24.12
CA GLY A 44 -24.84 -0.01 -24.50
C GLY A 44 -25.16 -1.02 -25.61
N THR A 45 -24.26 -1.97 -25.86
CA THR A 45 -24.35 -2.92 -26.97
C THR A 45 -24.61 -4.33 -26.46
N PRO A 46 -25.60 -5.07 -27.01
CA PRO A 46 -25.88 -6.43 -26.58
C PRO A 46 -24.68 -7.36 -26.87
N CYS A 47 -24.49 -8.34 -26.00
CA CYS A 47 -23.42 -9.32 -26.13
C CYS A 47 -23.97 -10.75 -26.14
N LEU A 48 -23.59 -11.53 -27.16
CA LEU A 48 -23.90 -12.96 -27.28
C LEU A 48 -22.70 -13.79 -26.83
N VAL A 49 -22.93 -14.65 -25.85
CA VAL A 49 -21.90 -15.47 -25.19
C VAL A 49 -22.30 -16.94 -25.16
N TYR A 50 -21.31 -17.80 -24.90
CA TYR A 50 -21.60 -19.15 -24.42
C TYR A 50 -22.07 -19.14 -22.97
N ASP A 51 -22.91 -20.11 -22.62
CA ASP A 51 -23.45 -20.30 -21.28
C ASP A 51 -22.38 -20.86 -20.34
N LEU A 52 -21.56 -19.96 -19.82
CA LEU A 52 -20.53 -20.25 -18.82
C LEU A 52 -21.06 -19.92 -17.42
N PRO A 53 -20.85 -20.79 -16.41
CA PRO A 53 -21.30 -20.54 -15.04
C PRO A 53 -20.85 -19.20 -14.47
N VAL A 54 -19.62 -18.77 -14.79
CA VAL A 54 -19.09 -17.48 -14.33
C VAL A 54 -19.83 -16.29 -14.93
N LEU A 55 -20.21 -16.35 -16.20
CA LEU A 55 -20.95 -15.26 -16.84
C LEU A 55 -22.38 -15.17 -16.28
N ARG A 56 -22.99 -16.30 -15.92
CA ARG A 56 -24.27 -16.33 -15.21
C ARG A 56 -24.19 -15.69 -13.83
N GLN A 57 -23.13 -15.97 -13.09
CA GLN A 57 -22.89 -15.41 -11.77
C GLN A 57 -22.72 -13.88 -11.82
N GLU A 58 -21.86 -13.41 -12.74
CA GLU A 58 -21.50 -11.99 -12.79
C GLU A 58 -22.55 -11.13 -13.49
N TYR A 59 -23.21 -11.65 -14.55
CA TYR A 59 -24.09 -10.85 -15.40
C TYR A 59 -25.56 -11.27 -15.36
N GLY A 60 -25.92 -12.38 -14.73
CA GLY A 60 -27.31 -12.83 -14.61
C GLY A 60 -28.01 -12.86 -15.98
N ASP A 61 -29.10 -12.10 -16.11
CA ASP A 61 -29.89 -12.00 -17.36
C ASP A 61 -29.49 -10.83 -18.27
N ALA A 62 -28.37 -10.13 -17.96
CA ALA A 62 -27.92 -8.99 -18.76
C ALA A 62 -27.31 -9.39 -20.12
N LEU A 63 -26.91 -10.65 -20.29
CA LEU A 63 -26.32 -11.19 -21.52
C LEU A 63 -27.28 -12.10 -22.27
N VAL A 64 -26.98 -12.35 -23.55
CA VAL A 64 -27.65 -13.38 -24.34
C VAL A 64 -26.78 -14.64 -24.36
N TYR A 65 -27.35 -15.77 -23.94
CA TYR A 65 -26.62 -17.02 -23.77
C TYR A 65 -26.99 -18.07 -24.81
N THR A 66 -26.03 -18.94 -25.13
CA THR A 66 -26.21 -20.13 -25.97
C THR A 66 -25.41 -21.30 -25.39
N PRO A 67 -25.80 -22.56 -25.65
CA PRO A 67 -25.07 -23.71 -25.11
C PRO A 67 -23.59 -23.68 -25.49
N ARG A 68 -22.71 -23.90 -24.51
CA ARG A 68 -21.26 -23.92 -24.71
C ARG A 68 -20.88 -24.95 -25.78
N GLY A 69 -20.10 -24.52 -26.77
CA GLY A 69 -19.62 -25.37 -27.87
C GLY A 69 -20.65 -25.64 -28.98
N ASP A 70 -21.89 -25.15 -28.86
CA ASP A 70 -22.88 -25.28 -29.93
C ASP A 70 -22.81 -24.11 -30.91
N ALA A 71 -21.89 -24.22 -31.88
CA ALA A 71 -21.73 -23.21 -32.92
C ALA A 71 -22.99 -23.01 -33.77
N LYS A 72 -23.82 -24.04 -33.96
CA LYS A 72 -25.06 -23.91 -34.75
C LYS A 72 -26.09 -23.07 -34.01
N ALA A 73 -26.29 -23.33 -32.72
CA ALA A 73 -27.16 -22.51 -31.88
C ALA A 73 -26.64 -21.06 -31.79
N PHE A 74 -25.32 -20.88 -31.66
CA PHE A 74 -24.70 -19.55 -31.62
C PHE A 74 -24.98 -18.74 -32.89
N ILE A 75 -24.74 -19.33 -34.07
CA ILE A 75 -24.98 -18.68 -35.36
C ILE A 75 -26.47 -18.35 -35.54
N ALA A 76 -27.36 -19.31 -35.26
CA ALA A 76 -28.80 -19.09 -35.38
C ALA A 76 -29.28 -17.96 -34.47
N LYS A 77 -28.76 -17.89 -33.23
CA LYS A 77 -29.08 -16.82 -32.28
C LYS A 77 -28.53 -15.48 -32.74
N ALA A 78 -27.30 -15.43 -33.25
CA ALA A 78 -26.71 -14.20 -33.78
C ALA A 78 -27.54 -13.62 -34.94
N HIS A 79 -27.99 -14.45 -35.88
CA HIS A 79 -28.88 -14.00 -36.96
C HIS A 79 -30.20 -13.44 -36.43
N ALA A 80 -30.86 -14.16 -35.52
CA ALA A 80 -32.12 -13.70 -34.93
C ALA A 80 -31.98 -12.35 -34.18
N LEU A 81 -30.83 -12.12 -33.53
CA LEU A 81 -30.54 -10.84 -32.87
C LEU A 81 -30.26 -9.72 -33.86
N LEU A 82 -29.66 -9.99 -35.02
CA LEU A 82 -29.40 -8.96 -36.03
C LEU A 82 -30.69 -8.51 -36.74
N ASP A 83 -31.67 -9.38 -36.88
CA ASP A 83 -32.98 -9.03 -37.45
C ASP A 83 -33.78 -8.11 -36.52
N ALA A 84 -33.59 -8.24 -35.21
CA ALA A 84 -34.20 -7.39 -34.19
C ALA A 84 -33.21 -7.11 -33.04
N PRO A 85 -32.27 -6.15 -33.21
CA PRO A 85 -31.23 -5.88 -32.23
C PRO A 85 -31.83 -5.47 -30.89
N PRO A 86 -31.63 -6.26 -29.81
CA PRO A 86 -32.10 -5.84 -28.52
C PRO A 86 -31.31 -4.61 -28.07
N LYS A 87 -32.01 -3.65 -27.47
CA LYS A 87 -31.34 -2.54 -26.80
C LYS A 87 -30.94 -3.00 -25.41
N VAL A 88 -29.72 -2.67 -25.00
CA VAL A 88 -29.33 -2.76 -23.59
C VAL A 88 -30.10 -1.66 -22.85
N PRO A 89 -30.92 -1.99 -21.83
CA PRO A 89 -31.61 -0.97 -21.05
C PRO A 89 -30.60 -0.06 -20.35
N GLU A 90 -30.87 1.24 -20.30
CA GLU A 90 -29.98 2.23 -19.67
C GLU A 90 -29.67 1.89 -18.20
N VAL A 91 -30.63 1.30 -17.49
CA VAL A 91 -30.43 0.80 -16.12
C VAL A 91 -29.34 -0.28 -16.05
N ILE A 92 -29.34 -1.22 -16.99
CA ILE A 92 -28.32 -2.29 -17.05
C ILE A 92 -26.96 -1.69 -17.40
N GLN A 93 -26.91 -0.79 -18.38
CA GLN A 93 -25.68 -0.09 -18.75
C GLN A 93 -25.08 0.66 -17.55
N GLN A 94 -25.89 1.45 -16.85
CA GLN A 94 -25.46 2.22 -15.69
C GLN A 94 -25.04 1.30 -14.54
N GLN A 95 -25.75 0.18 -14.33
CA GLN A 95 -25.37 -0.83 -13.35
C GLN A 95 -23.98 -1.40 -13.66
N MET A 96 -23.68 -1.75 -14.91
CA MET A 96 -22.36 -2.26 -15.30
C MET A 96 -21.26 -1.23 -15.01
N VAL A 97 -21.47 0.03 -15.40
CA VAL A 97 -20.49 1.11 -15.14
C VAL A 97 -20.29 1.32 -13.64
N ASN A 98 -21.37 1.31 -12.85
CA ASN A 98 -21.33 1.59 -11.42
C ASN A 98 -20.82 0.42 -10.57
N SER A 99 -20.88 -0.81 -11.06
CA SER A 99 -20.46 -2.01 -10.30
C SER A 99 -19.13 -2.59 -10.78
N LEU A 100 -18.86 -2.50 -12.08
CA LEU A 100 -17.69 -3.12 -12.72
C LEU A 100 -16.74 -2.10 -13.36
N GLY A 101 -17.07 -0.80 -13.32
CA GLY A 101 -16.20 0.26 -13.81
C GLY A 101 -15.04 0.57 -12.86
N MET A 102 -14.06 1.34 -13.36
CA MET A 102 -12.87 1.72 -12.58
C MET A 102 -13.20 2.44 -11.27
N GLY A 103 -14.26 3.28 -11.24
CA GLY A 103 -14.70 3.93 -10.01
C GLY A 103 -15.18 2.93 -8.95
N ALA A 104 -15.93 1.90 -9.37
CA ALA A 104 -16.39 0.83 -8.50
C ALA A 104 -15.23 -0.02 -7.98
N MET A 105 -14.22 -0.29 -8.84
CA MET A 105 -13.01 -0.98 -8.43
C MET A 105 -12.21 -0.18 -7.41
N VAL A 106 -12.04 1.13 -7.61
CA VAL A 106 -11.40 2.01 -6.63
C VAL A 106 -12.15 1.96 -5.31
N GLU A 107 -13.48 2.10 -5.32
CA GLU A 107 -14.29 2.04 -4.11
C GLU A 107 -14.19 0.66 -3.42
N ALA A 108 -14.16 -0.43 -4.18
CA ALA A 108 -13.98 -1.78 -3.64
C ALA A 108 -12.60 -1.95 -3.00
N VAL A 109 -11.55 -1.42 -3.62
CA VAL A 109 -10.18 -1.40 -3.08
C VAL A 109 -10.12 -0.57 -1.80
N ASP A 110 -10.76 0.60 -1.76
CA ASP A 110 -10.82 1.45 -0.57
C ASP A 110 -11.54 0.77 0.62
N ARG A 111 -12.45 -0.17 0.32
CA ARG A 111 -13.16 -0.99 1.32
C ARG A 111 -12.37 -2.22 1.80
N LEU A 112 -11.21 -2.54 1.21
CA LEU A 112 -10.43 -3.72 1.61
C LEU A 112 -9.84 -3.56 3.03
N PRO A 113 -9.93 -4.59 3.89
CA PRO A 113 -9.54 -4.51 5.30
C PRO A 113 -8.07 -4.13 5.56
N TYR A 114 -7.17 -4.43 4.62
CA TYR A 114 -5.72 -4.22 4.78
C TYR A 114 -5.33 -2.74 4.82
N HIS A 115 -6.16 -1.83 4.32
CA HIS A 115 -5.97 -0.37 4.47
C HIS A 115 -6.87 0.24 5.55
N HIS A 116 -7.65 -0.59 6.27
CA HIS A 116 -8.82 -0.13 7.03
C HIS A 116 -8.69 -0.27 8.55
N SER A 117 -7.48 -0.15 9.12
CA SER A 117 -7.45 0.39 10.49
C SER A 117 -7.63 1.90 10.39
N LYS A 118 -8.88 2.38 10.47
CA LYS A 118 -9.19 3.83 10.59
C LYS A 118 -8.44 4.49 11.75
N ARG A 119 -7.97 3.70 12.71
CA ARG A 119 -7.07 4.10 13.78
C ARG A 119 -5.63 3.72 13.41
N PRO A 120 -4.67 4.64 13.38
CA PRO A 120 -3.26 4.27 13.26
C PRO A 120 -2.86 3.28 14.37
N HIS A 121 -2.45 2.07 13.94
CA HIS A 121 -1.78 1.07 14.77
C HIS A 121 -0.28 1.25 14.59
N ILE A 122 0.34 1.87 15.58
CA ILE A 122 1.70 2.38 15.51
C ILE A 122 2.65 1.37 16.12
N SER A 123 3.54 0.85 15.28
CA SER A 123 4.66 0.00 15.67
C SER A 123 5.92 0.82 15.73
N VAL A 124 6.64 0.75 16.86
CA VAL A 124 7.99 1.31 16.96
C VAL A 124 9.01 0.18 16.87
N LEU A 125 10.05 0.38 16.06
CA LEU A 125 11.23 -0.47 16.01
C LEU A 125 12.41 0.30 16.61
N MET A 126 13.08 -0.30 17.59
CA MET A 126 14.28 0.25 18.23
C MET A 126 15.45 -0.70 18.13
N ASN A 127 16.64 -0.16 17.87
CA ASN A 127 17.89 -0.89 18.08
C ASN A 127 18.45 -0.47 19.44
N ALA A 128 18.83 -1.44 20.27
CA ALA A 128 19.33 -1.18 21.62
C ALA A 128 20.65 -1.91 21.89
N TYR A 129 21.67 -1.15 22.24
CA TYR A 129 22.97 -1.66 22.67
C TYR A 129 23.72 -0.58 23.46
N ALA A 130 24.33 -0.95 24.59
CA ALA A 130 25.12 -0.03 25.42
C ALA A 130 24.38 1.26 25.84
N CYS A 131 23.08 1.14 26.14
CA CYS A 131 22.19 2.26 26.45
C CYS A 131 21.36 2.04 27.73
N ALA A 132 21.86 1.26 28.70
CA ALA A 132 21.12 0.89 29.90
C ALA A 132 20.62 2.08 30.71
N THR A 133 21.32 3.21 30.65
CA THR A 133 20.97 4.45 31.35
C THR A 133 19.94 5.32 30.61
N VAL A 134 19.73 5.11 29.30
CA VAL A 134 18.87 5.96 28.47
C VAL A 134 17.61 5.23 28.03
N VAL A 135 17.70 3.92 27.75
CA VAL A 135 16.57 3.13 27.23
C VAL A 135 15.30 3.20 28.10
N PRO A 136 15.35 3.28 29.46
CA PRO A 136 14.13 3.46 30.24
C PRO A 136 13.39 4.76 29.94
N PHE A 137 14.12 5.85 29.71
CA PHE A 137 13.56 7.16 29.39
C PHE A 137 13.05 7.21 27.95
N ALA A 138 13.74 6.54 27.02
CA ALA A 138 13.28 6.38 25.65
C ALA A 138 11.94 5.62 25.61
N LEU A 139 11.83 4.51 26.35
CA LEU A 139 10.60 3.74 26.48
C LEU A 139 9.49 4.53 27.17
N GLU A 140 9.80 5.25 28.25
CA GLU A 140 8.84 6.11 28.97
C GLU A 140 8.21 7.14 28.04
N ALA A 141 9.00 7.75 27.15
CA ALA A 141 8.53 8.77 26.22
C ALA A 141 7.57 8.23 25.14
N ILE A 142 7.68 6.96 24.74
CA ILE A 142 6.92 6.40 23.60
C ILE A 142 5.82 5.43 24.03
N TYR A 143 6.01 4.69 25.11
CA TYR A 143 5.17 3.56 25.52
C TYR A 143 3.67 3.90 25.65
N PRO A 144 3.28 5.06 26.21
CA PRO A 144 1.86 5.42 26.32
C PRO A 144 1.19 5.70 24.97
N HIS A 145 1.97 6.04 23.95
CA HIS A 145 1.47 6.60 22.70
C HIS A 145 1.37 5.57 21.57
N VAL A 146 2.09 4.46 21.66
CA VAL A 146 2.19 3.44 20.59
C VAL A 146 1.42 2.17 20.92
N ASP A 147 1.19 1.35 19.90
CA ASP A 147 0.40 0.13 20.00
C ASP A 147 1.32 -1.10 20.17
N GLU A 148 2.55 -1.08 19.63
CA GLU A 148 3.58 -2.09 19.91
C GLU A 148 5.01 -1.51 19.79
N ILE A 149 5.97 -2.15 20.48
CA ILE A 149 7.40 -1.79 20.46
C ILE A 149 8.23 -3.07 20.20
N ILE A 150 9.01 -3.07 19.13
CA ILE A 150 9.94 -4.13 18.77
C ILE A 150 11.37 -3.65 19.02
N ILE A 151 12.08 -4.30 19.93
CA ILE A 151 13.45 -3.94 20.30
C ILE A 151 14.41 -5.02 19.81
N ALA A 152 15.27 -4.67 18.86
CA ALA A 152 16.41 -5.49 18.48
C ALA A 152 17.60 -5.16 19.39
N TYR A 153 17.95 -6.08 20.29
CA TYR A 153 19.12 -5.96 21.16
C TYR A 153 20.35 -6.58 20.51
N GLY A 154 21.48 -5.88 20.60
CA GLY A 154 22.80 -6.39 20.20
C GLY A 154 23.64 -5.38 19.45
N ARG A 155 24.94 -5.67 19.30
CA ARG A 155 25.84 -4.83 18.50
C ARG A 155 25.96 -5.34 17.08
N GLU A 156 26.27 -4.43 16.16
CA GLU A 156 26.81 -4.83 14.87
C GLU A 156 28.22 -5.42 15.06
N ALA A 157 28.59 -6.43 14.26
CA ALA A 157 29.90 -7.08 14.35
C ALA A 157 31.09 -6.10 14.29
N THR A 158 30.94 -4.97 13.60
CA THR A 158 31.94 -3.92 13.41
C THR A 158 32.06 -2.94 14.59
N TRP A 159 31.14 -2.98 15.56
CA TRP A 159 31.15 -2.11 16.74
C TRP A 159 31.77 -2.83 17.94
N GLU A 160 32.83 -2.26 18.51
CA GLU A 160 33.61 -2.86 19.61
C GLU A 160 33.25 -2.31 21.02
N TRP A 161 32.16 -1.55 21.13
CA TRP A 161 31.76 -0.98 22.42
C TRP A 161 31.34 -2.12 23.38
N PRO A 162 31.72 -2.09 24.67
CA PRO A 162 31.44 -3.18 25.58
C PRO A 162 29.95 -3.25 25.90
N ALA A 163 29.44 -4.47 26.10
CA ALA A 163 28.08 -4.67 26.54
C ALA A 163 27.92 -4.18 27.98
N ASP A 164 26.78 -3.56 28.25
CA ASP A 164 26.29 -3.23 29.58
C ASP A 164 25.07 -4.09 29.92
N ASN A 165 24.35 -3.76 30.99
CA ASN A 165 23.12 -4.44 31.40
C ASN A 165 21.86 -3.98 30.61
N THR A 166 22.00 -3.41 29.41
CA THR A 166 20.85 -2.91 28.60
C THR A 166 19.77 -3.99 28.41
N LEU A 167 20.16 -5.23 28.10
CA LEU A 167 19.18 -6.31 27.87
C LEU A 167 18.38 -6.63 29.13
N ASP A 168 19.03 -6.64 30.29
CA ASP A 168 18.36 -6.87 31.57
C ASP A 168 17.43 -5.71 31.93
N VAL A 169 17.85 -4.47 31.64
CA VAL A 169 16.99 -3.29 31.81
C VAL A 169 15.74 -3.38 30.94
N ILE A 170 15.87 -3.77 29.66
CA ILE A 170 14.73 -3.94 28.76
C ILE A 170 13.80 -5.06 29.25
N ARG A 171 14.34 -6.21 29.61
CA ARG A 171 13.54 -7.37 30.07
C ARG A 171 12.79 -7.11 31.37
N ASN A 172 13.32 -6.24 32.23
CA ASN A 172 12.70 -5.87 33.51
C ASN A 172 11.86 -4.58 33.41
N TYR A 173 11.75 -3.96 32.23
CA TYR A 173 10.94 -2.76 32.05
C TYR A 173 9.44 -3.08 32.25
N PRO A 174 8.67 -2.25 32.96
CA PRO A 174 7.24 -2.47 33.15
C PRO A 174 6.46 -2.47 31.83
N ASP A 175 5.86 -3.61 31.47
CA ASP A 175 5.05 -3.77 30.25
C ASP A 175 3.63 -4.28 30.58
N PRO A 176 2.80 -3.46 31.27
CA PRO A 176 1.46 -3.87 31.69
C PRO A 176 0.51 -4.21 30.53
N ASP A 177 0.76 -3.66 29.35
CA ASP A 177 -0.09 -3.85 28.16
C ASP A 177 0.48 -4.89 27.18
N CYS A 178 1.60 -5.55 27.52
CA CYS A 178 2.27 -6.55 26.69
C CYS A 178 2.67 -6.04 25.29
N LYS A 179 3.15 -4.79 25.21
CA LYS A 179 3.53 -4.10 23.96
C LYS A 179 4.97 -4.38 23.53
N ILE A 180 5.86 -4.78 24.44
CA ILE A 180 7.29 -4.84 24.18
C ILE A 180 7.69 -6.26 23.74
N LYS A 181 8.26 -6.35 22.54
CA LYS A 181 8.88 -7.57 22.03
C LYS A 181 10.37 -7.36 21.85
N THR A 182 11.18 -8.16 22.54
CA THR A 182 12.64 -8.10 22.45
C THR A 182 13.18 -9.25 21.60
N ILE A 183 14.03 -8.91 20.63
CA ILE A 183 14.79 -9.85 19.81
C ILE A 183 16.25 -9.67 20.20
N ALA A 184 16.78 -10.61 20.97
CA ALA A 184 18.13 -10.51 21.51
C ALA A 184 19.10 -11.38 20.73
N GLN A 185 20.17 -10.77 20.22
CA GLN A 185 21.31 -11.46 19.65
C GLN A 185 22.55 -10.62 19.93
N ASP A 186 23.55 -11.17 20.63
CA ASP A 186 24.68 -10.38 21.11
C ASP A 186 25.45 -9.67 19.98
N VAL A 187 25.61 -10.35 18.84
CA VAL A 187 26.31 -9.84 17.67
C VAL A 187 25.50 -10.10 16.41
N TRP A 188 25.18 -9.02 15.69
CA TRP A 188 24.48 -9.05 14.41
C TRP A 188 25.48 -9.00 13.24
N PRO A 189 25.25 -9.77 12.17
CA PRO A 189 26.11 -9.73 11.00
C PRO A 189 26.00 -8.35 10.34
N GLY A 190 27.14 -7.68 10.15
CA GLY A 190 27.23 -6.49 9.29
C GLY A 190 27.19 -6.89 7.81
N GLU A 191 26.73 -5.99 6.97
CA GLU A 191 26.87 -6.12 5.52
C GLU A 191 28.15 -5.40 5.08
N THR A 192 28.88 -5.98 4.12
CA THR A 192 30.14 -5.40 3.63
C THR A 192 29.93 -3.99 3.09
N GLY A 193 30.57 -2.99 3.71
CA GLY A 193 30.75 -1.64 3.17
C GLY A 193 30.01 -0.50 3.89
N GLU A 194 29.10 -0.78 4.82
CA GLU A 194 28.39 0.25 5.60
C GLU A 194 28.15 -0.21 7.05
N LYS A 195 27.99 0.74 7.99
CA LYS A 195 27.46 0.51 9.35
C LYS A 195 26.00 0.08 9.25
N SER A 196 25.76 -1.17 8.86
CA SER A 196 24.47 -1.64 8.38
C SER A 196 23.70 -2.26 9.54
N ARG A 197 22.90 -1.43 10.23
CA ARG A 197 21.82 -1.86 11.15
C ARG A 197 20.73 -2.70 10.45
N SER A 198 20.94 -3.11 9.19
CA SER A 198 19.96 -3.76 8.33
C SER A 198 19.61 -5.17 8.77
N ALA A 199 20.56 -5.95 9.30
CA ALA A 199 20.26 -7.29 9.83
C ALA A 199 19.31 -7.23 11.04
N MET A 200 19.59 -6.32 11.99
CA MET A 200 18.73 -6.03 13.14
C MET A 200 17.34 -5.58 12.69
N ARG A 201 17.29 -4.60 11.79
CA ARG A 201 16.04 -4.07 11.25
C ARG A 201 15.21 -5.12 10.54
N ARG A 202 15.82 -5.95 9.68
CA ARG A 202 15.12 -7.05 8.99
C ARG A 202 14.52 -8.05 9.96
N ALA A 203 15.28 -8.46 10.97
CA ALA A 203 14.81 -9.39 11.98
C ALA A 203 13.64 -8.79 12.77
N ALA A 204 13.73 -7.51 13.16
CA ALA A 204 12.66 -6.81 13.87
C ALA A 204 11.42 -6.55 13.01
N THR A 205 11.57 -6.20 11.73
CA THR A 205 10.43 -5.98 10.82
C THR A 205 9.57 -7.21 10.62
N ALA A 206 10.11 -8.42 10.79
CA ALA A 206 9.34 -9.67 10.69
C ALA A 206 8.25 -9.80 11.78
N PHE A 207 8.33 -8.98 12.83
CA PHE A 207 7.38 -9.00 13.95
C PHE A 207 6.47 -7.77 14.00
N VAL A 208 6.60 -6.84 13.05
CA VAL A 208 5.76 -5.64 12.95
C VAL A 208 4.36 -6.05 12.49
N THR A 209 3.34 -5.64 13.23
CA THR A 209 1.93 -5.89 12.95
C THR A 209 1.14 -4.62 12.61
N GLY A 210 1.69 -3.44 12.93
CA GLY A 210 1.04 -2.15 12.69
C GLY A 210 1.08 -1.68 11.25
N ASN A 211 0.16 -0.77 10.93
CA ASN A 211 0.07 -0.11 9.63
C ASN A 211 0.93 1.16 9.55
N TYR A 212 1.52 1.60 10.67
CA TYR A 212 2.56 2.62 10.71
C TYR A 212 3.78 2.09 11.44
N LEU A 213 4.95 2.14 10.79
CA LEU A 213 6.23 1.75 11.38
C LEU A 213 7.10 3.00 11.60
N MET A 214 7.53 3.23 12.83
CA MET A 214 8.50 4.24 13.19
C MET A 214 9.80 3.56 13.61
N ILE A 215 10.94 4.00 13.07
CA ILE A 215 12.26 3.49 13.43
C ILE A 215 12.91 4.54 14.31
N LEU A 216 13.07 4.23 15.60
CA LEU A 216 13.62 5.13 16.61
C LEU A 216 14.91 4.54 17.18
N ASP A 217 15.81 5.40 17.65
CA ASP A 217 17.03 4.99 18.34
C ASP A 217 16.78 4.94 19.86
N ALA A 218 17.30 3.88 20.52
CA ALA A 218 17.02 3.59 21.94
C ALA A 218 17.89 4.37 22.93
N ASP A 219 18.91 5.03 22.43
CA ASP A 219 19.82 5.93 23.12
C ASP A 219 19.44 7.41 22.95
N GLU A 220 18.21 7.67 22.47
CA GLU A 220 17.63 9.01 22.32
C GLU A 220 16.33 9.14 23.14
N ILE A 221 16.05 10.36 23.64
CA ILE A 221 14.81 10.68 24.35
C ILE A 221 13.89 11.45 23.40
N TRP A 222 12.69 10.92 23.19
CA TRP A 222 11.75 11.39 22.19
C TRP A 222 10.74 12.39 22.77
N THR A 223 11.21 13.58 23.17
CA THR A 223 10.34 14.64 23.70
C THR A 223 9.38 15.19 22.64
N GLY A 224 8.09 15.32 22.95
CA GLY A 224 7.07 15.80 22.00
C GLY A 224 6.53 14.72 21.06
N PHE A 225 6.92 13.46 21.25
CA PHE A 225 6.44 12.31 20.50
C PHE A 225 4.91 12.14 20.59
N GLU A 226 4.33 12.50 21.74
CA GLU A 226 2.89 12.53 21.98
C GLU A 226 2.14 13.44 20.99
N HIS A 227 2.72 14.60 20.65
CA HIS A 227 2.13 15.54 19.71
C HIS A 227 2.20 15.01 18.26
N TYR A 228 3.31 14.35 17.92
CA TYR A 228 3.48 13.71 16.61
C TYR A 228 2.45 12.59 16.41
N VAL A 229 2.33 11.69 17.39
CA VAL A 229 1.36 10.59 17.35
C VAL A 229 -0.09 11.11 17.34
N ALA A 230 -0.39 12.15 18.10
CA ALA A 230 -1.71 12.79 18.07
C ALA A 230 -2.03 13.35 16.68
N ALA A 231 -1.10 14.11 16.08
CA ALA A 231 -1.28 14.65 14.72
C ALA A 231 -1.46 13.55 13.66
N LEU A 232 -0.73 12.43 13.79
CA LEU A 232 -0.87 11.27 12.92
C LEU A 232 -2.26 10.63 13.06
N ARG A 233 -2.72 10.41 14.30
CA ARG A 233 -4.04 9.84 14.60
C ARG A 233 -5.19 10.75 14.17
N GLU A 234 -4.98 12.06 14.16
CA GLU A 234 -5.94 13.05 13.67
C GLU A 234 -5.88 13.25 12.14
N GLY A 235 -4.99 12.56 11.43
CA GLY A 235 -4.84 12.68 9.98
C GLY A 235 -4.26 14.02 9.52
N LYS A 236 -3.67 14.81 10.43
CA LYS A 236 -3.04 16.10 10.13
C LYS A 236 -1.71 15.95 9.41
N ILE A 237 -1.08 14.78 9.54
CA ILE A 237 0.14 14.39 8.84
C ILE A 237 -0.06 13.00 8.21
N ALA A 238 0.54 12.78 7.04
CA ALA A 238 0.43 11.52 6.31
C ALA A 238 1.43 10.44 6.76
N GLY A 239 2.40 10.80 7.62
CA GLY A 239 3.51 9.95 8.07
C GLY A 239 4.84 10.73 8.18
N GLY A 240 5.95 10.01 8.38
CA GLY A 240 7.31 10.57 8.56
C GLY A 240 8.04 10.03 9.79
N CYS A 241 9.26 10.50 10.05
CA CYS A 241 9.96 10.26 11.31
C CYS A 241 9.88 11.54 12.17
N PRO A 242 9.48 11.48 13.46
CA PRO A 242 9.67 12.62 14.35
C PRO A 242 11.17 12.96 14.38
N LEU A 243 11.52 14.25 14.33
CA LEU A 243 12.93 14.62 14.46
C LEU A 243 13.33 14.39 15.92
N ALA A 244 14.29 13.50 16.17
CA ALA A 244 14.97 13.49 17.45
C ALA A 244 15.67 14.85 17.62
N LEU A 245 15.39 15.54 18.72
CA LEU A 245 16.30 16.57 19.23
C LEU A 245 17.56 15.82 19.69
N THR A 246 18.48 15.59 18.77
CA THR A 246 19.74 14.94 19.05
C THR A 246 20.58 15.88 19.92
N PHE A 247 20.67 15.61 21.22
CA PHE A 247 21.58 16.31 22.14
C PHE A 247 23.06 15.89 21.96
N TRP A 248 23.40 15.21 20.86
CA TRP A 248 24.73 14.65 20.59
C TRP A 248 25.68 15.55 19.81
N HIS A 249 25.25 16.73 19.37
CA HIS A 249 26.13 17.75 18.78
C HIS A 249 25.90 19.10 19.49
N ASP A 250 26.96 19.90 19.63
CA ASP A 250 26.95 21.12 20.44
C ASP A 250 25.83 22.12 20.06
N LEU A 251 25.54 23.08 20.94
CA LEU A 251 24.52 24.15 20.82
C LEU A 251 24.58 25.01 19.52
N LYS A 252 25.49 24.73 18.59
CA LYS A 252 25.59 25.33 17.25
C LYS A 252 25.04 24.40 16.18
N HIS A 253 23.76 24.54 15.87
CA HIS A 253 23.17 23.85 14.72
C HIS A 253 23.24 24.72 13.44
N HIS A 254 23.66 24.11 12.33
CA HIS A 254 23.66 24.70 10.99
C HIS A 254 22.63 23.96 10.10
N ILE A 255 21.74 24.71 9.44
CA ILE A 255 20.69 24.20 8.55
C ILE A 255 21.15 24.35 7.09
N ILE A 256 21.08 23.28 6.28
CA ILE A 256 21.41 23.31 4.84
C ILE A 256 20.18 22.84 4.03
N SER A 257 19.73 23.68 3.09
CA SER A 257 18.63 23.41 2.14
C SER A 257 19.03 23.88 0.73
N SER A 258 18.74 23.07 -0.29
CA SER A 258 18.98 23.37 -1.72
C SER A 258 18.05 24.43 -2.30
N ALA A 259 17.07 24.94 -1.54
CA ALA A 259 16.20 26.04 -1.98
C ALA A 259 16.89 27.43 -1.98
N LEU A 260 18.08 27.55 -1.39
CA LEU A 260 18.82 28.81 -1.25
C LEU A 260 19.53 29.28 -2.55
N GLU A 261 19.76 28.39 -3.52
CA GLU A 261 20.44 28.75 -4.78
C GLU A 261 19.63 29.71 -5.66
N ARG A 262 18.29 29.67 -5.57
CA ARG A 262 17.40 30.59 -6.31
C ARG A 262 17.55 32.06 -5.86
N TRP A 263 18.15 32.30 -4.70
CA TRP A 263 18.32 33.62 -4.07
C TRP A 263 19.79 34.08 -4.01
N GLY A 264 20.73 33.38 -4.67
CA GLY A 264 22.12 33.80 -4.82
C GLY A 264 23.05 33.50 -3.64
N LEU A 265 22.64 32.65 -2.69
CA LEU A 265 23.45 32.25 -1.53
C LEU A 265 23.97 30.81 -1.71
N ARG A 266 25.30 30.61 -1.66
CA ARG A 266 25.94 29.28 -1.74
C ARG A 266 26.34 28.75 -0.36
N SER A 267 26.02 27.49 -0.08
CA SER A 267 26.53 26.75 1.09
C SER A 267 27.85 26.05 0.74
N PRO A 268 28.92 26.16 1.56
CA PRO A 268 30.19 25.47 1.32
C PRO A 268 30.21 23.98 1.70
N TYR A 269 29.10 23.39 2.18
CA TYR A 269 29.08 22.01 2.69
C TYR A 269 28.01 21.14 1.99
N THR A 270 28.49 20.12 1.26
CA THR A 270 27.72 19.14 0.50
C THR A 270 27.72 17.79 1.24
N LYS A 271 26.69 17.49 2.05
CA LYS A 271 26.18 16.12 2.28
C LYS A 271 25.08 16.08 3.37
N TRP A 272 23.95 15.48 2.99
CA TRP A 272 22.83 15.01 3.81
C TRP A 272 21.85 16.08 4.34
N GLY A 273 20.61 16.04 3.83
CA GLY A 273 19.47 16.77 4.39
C GLY A 273 18.28 16.86 3.41
N VAL A 274 17.13 16.32 3.81
CA VAL A 274 15.82 16.51 3.14
C VAL A 274 14.86 17.19 4.13
N VAL A 275 13.98 18.03 3.58
CA VAL A 275 13.27 19.18 4.18
C VAL A 275 11.84 18.84 4.63
N TRP A 276 11.30 19.58 5.61
CA TRP A 276 9.86 19.85 5.72
C TRP A 276 9.55 21.35 5.56
N PRO A 277 8.42 21.73 4.96
CA PRO A 277 7.98 23.12 4.86
C PRO A 277 7.17 23.49 6.11
N HIS A 278 7.54 24.57 6.78
CA HIS A 278 6.60 25.31 7.60
C HIS A 278 6.23 26.59 6.87
N VAL A 279 4.91 26.81 6.79
CA VAL A 279 4.17 28.08 6.61
C VAL A 279 4.90 29.20 5.87
#